data_AF-A0A955UNL2-F1
#
_entry.id   AF-A0A955UNL2-F1
#
_cell.length_a   1.000
_cell.length_b   1.000
_cell.length_c   1.000
_cell.angle_alpha   90.00
_cell.angle_beta   90.00
_cell.angle_gamma   90.00
#
_symmetry.space_group_name_H-M   'P 1'
#
loop_
_entity.id
_entity.type
_entity.pdbx_description
1 polymer ?
#
loop_
_entity_poly.entity_id
_entity_poly.type
_entity_poly.pdbx_seq_one_letter_code
_entity_poly.pdbx_strand_id
1 'polypeptide(L)'
;MCAERKSGGSRSDDGAGSSLDLESLRARYREEREKRLRPDGEAQYVALEGPHAHFDRDPWAEAEPRRAPIDEETDVLLIGAGFGGLLTGARLRQQGIE
;
A
#
# COMPACT_ATOMS: atom_id res chain seq x y z
N MET A 1 27.03 -9.86 -35.66
CA MET A 1 28.46 -9.51 -35.45
C MET A 1 28.52 -8.08 -34.93
N CYS A 2 29.45 -7.83 -33.99
CA CYS A 2 29.61 -6.64 -33.13
C CYS A 2 28.62 -6.55 -31.95
N ALA A 3 29.03 -6.49 -30.68
CA ALA A 3 30.36 -6.58 -30.08
C ALA A 3 30.22 -6.96 -28.59
N GLU A 4 31.11 -7.81 -28.11
CA GLU A 4 31.31 -8.09 -26.69
C GLU A 4 31.79 -6.84 -25.96
N ARG A 5 31.22 -6.57 -24.77
CA ARG A 5 31.89 -5.76 -23.76
C ARG A 5 32.29 -6.66 -22.60
N LYS A 6 33.59 -6.99 -22.54
CA LYS A 6 34.26 -7.36 -21.28
C LYS A 6 34.73 -6.07 -20.59
N SER A 7 34.33 -5.91 -19.34
CA SER A 7 35.05 -5.14 -18.30
C SER A 7 34.43 -5.62 -16.98
N GLY A 8 35.11 -6.38 -16.11
CA GLY A 8 36.43 -6.07 -15.57
C GLY A 8 36.25 -5.03 -14.47
N GLY A 9 36.15 -5.47 -13.20
CA GLY A 9 36.06 -4.59 -12.04
C GLY A 9 35.53 -5.29 -10.79
N SER A 10 36.31 -6.17 -10.19
CA SER A 10 36.09 -6.63 -8.81
C SER A 10 36.37 -5.47 -7.86
N ARG A 11 35.31 -4.80 -7.39
CA ARG A 11 35.41 -3.93 -6.22
C ARG A 11 35.29 -4.82 -4.99
N SER A 12 36.40 -5.02 -4.31
CA SER A 12 36.49 -5.52 -2.95
C SER A 12 36.04 -4.39 -2.01
N ASP A 13 34.86 -4.54 -1.42
CA ASP A 13 34.37 -3.71 -0.33
C ASP A 13 34.53 -4.51 0.97
N ASP A 14 35.68 -4.36 1.62
CA ASP A 14 35.97 -4.94 2.93
C ASP A 14 35.77 -3.86 4.00
N GLY A 15 34.54 -3.79 4.53
CA GLY A 15 34.13 -2.86 5.58
C GLY A 15 33.01 -3.44 6.45
N ALA A 16 33.38 -4.33 7.38
CA ALA A 16 32.62 -4.78 8.55
C ALA A 16 31.09 -4.98 8.40
N GLY A 17 30.71 -6.11 7.81
CA GLY A 17 29.40 -6.73 7.96
C GLY A 17 29.50 -8.12 7.34
N SER A 18 29.23 -9.19 8.09
CA SER A 18 29.32 -10.57 7.59
C SER A 18 28.73 -10.66 6.19
N SER A 19 29.43 -11.26 5.23
CA SER A 19 28.87 -11.53 3.90
C SER A 19 27.53 -12.24 4.10
N LEU A 20 26.43 -11.51 3.97
CA LEU A 20 25.11 -12.05 4.20
C LEU A 20 24.92 -13.15 3.16
N ASP A 21 24.74 -14.38 3.63
CA ASP A 21 24.37 -15.48 2.76
C ASP A 21 22.93 -15.25 2.28
N LEU A 22 22.82 -14.62 1.12
CA LEU A 22 21.56 -14.30 0.50
C LEU A 22 20.76 -15.56 0.13
N GLU A 23 21.44 -16.69 -0.10
CA GLU A 23 20.78 -17.94 -0.45
C GLU A 23 20.11 -18.55 0.78
N SER A 24 20.84 -18.67 1.89
CA SER A 24 20.27 -19.12 3.18
C SER A 24 19.13 -18.20 3.64
N LEU A 25 19.26 -16.88 3.47
CA LEU A 25 18.19 -15.94 3.81
C LEU A 25 16.93 -16.17 2.95
N ARG A 26 17.10 -16.37 1.64
CA ARG A 26 15.98 -16.66 0.72
C ARG A 26 15.33 -18.01 1.03
N ALA A 27 16.12 -19.02 1.38
CA ALA A 27 15.63 -20.34 1.79
C ALA A 27 14.75 -20.20 3.04
N ARG A 28 15.24 -19.52 4.07
CA ARG A 28 14.49 -19.23 5.29
C ARG A 28 13.20 -18.46 5.02
N TYR A 29 13.22 -17.46 4.13
CA TYR A 29 12.00 -16.72 3.75
C TYR A 29 10.96 -17.61 3.05
N ARG A 30 11.41 -18.57 2.24
CA ARG A 30 10.52 -19.53 1.58
C ARG A 30 9.86 -20.45 2.59
N GLU A 31 10.64 -21.05 3.48
CA GLU A 31 10.15 -21.89 4.57
C GLU A 31 9.14 -21.15 5.44
N GLU A 32 9.42 -19.90 5.81
CA GLU A 32 8.50 -19.07 6.60
C GLU A 32 7.24 -18.66 5.83
N ARG A 33 7.35 -18.41 4.51
CA ARG A 33 6.19 -18.14 3.65
C ARG A 33 5.29 -19.37 3.59
N GLU A 34 5.86 -20.56 3.37
CA GLU A 34 5.08 -21.79 3.23
C GLU A 34 4.26 -22.11 4.48
N LYS A 35 4.76 -21.82 5.69
CA LYS A 35 4.00 -21.94 6.94
C LYS A 35 2.71 -21.12 6.98
N ARG A 36 2.60 -20.06 6.18
CA ARG A 36 1.49 -19.09 6.18
C ARG A 36 0.63 -19.20 4.92
N LEU A 37 0.99 -20.04 3.96
CA LEU A 37 0.15 -20.26 2.79
C LEU A 37 -1.08 -21.05 3.19
N ARG A 38 -2.24 -20.46 2.93
CA ARG A 38 -3.53 -21.12 3.19
C ARG A 38 -4.28 -21.33 1.87
N PRO A 39 -4.88 -22.52 1.66
CA PRO A 39 -5.56 -22.85 0.41
C PRO A 39 -6.85 -22.07 0.20
N ASP A 40 -7.48 -21.60 1.29
CA ASP A 40 -8.67 -20.75 1.31
C ASP A 40 -8.37 -19.28 1.00
N GLY A 41 -7.10 -18.86 0.92
CA GLY A 41 -6.71 -17.53 0.43
C GLY A 41 -7.40 -16.39 1.20
N GLU A 42 -8.04 -15.48 0.49
CA GLU A 42 -8.79 -14.35 1.08
C GLU A 42 -10.07 -14.79 1.80
N ALA A 43 -10.64 -15.95 1.45
CA ALA A 43 -11.87 -16.46 2.06
C ALA A 43 -11.68 -16.87 3.53
N GLN A 44 -10.45 -16.82 4.04
CA GLN A 44 -10.19 -16.94 5.47
C GLN A 44 -10.76 -15.79 6.31
N TYR A 45 -11.03 -14.64 5.69
CA TYR A 45 -11.58 -13.48 6.36
C TYR A 45 -13.09 -13.45 6.22
N VAL A 46 -13.75 -12.96 7.26
CA VAL A 46 -15.19 -12.73 7.26
C VAL A 46 -15.47 -11.25 7.01
N ALA A 47 -16.53 -10.96 6.26
CA ALA A 47 -16.98 -9.59 6.08
C ALA A 47 -17.44 -8.98 7.42
N LEU A 48 -17.30 -7.67 7.56
CA LEU A 48 -17.85 -6.93 8.70
C LEU A 48 -19.36 -6.70 8.52
N GLU A 49 -20.09 -7.80 8.38
CA GLU A 49 -21.53 -7.82 8.13
C GLU A 49 -22.25 -8.65 9.20
N GLY A 50 -23.59 -8.54 9.24
CA GLY A 50 -24.43 -9.28 10.18
C GLY A 50 -23.98 -9.11 11.64
N PRO A 51 -23.59 -10.18 12.36
CA PRO A 51 -23.08 -10.09 13.73
C PRO A 51 -21.87 -9.16 13.91
N HIS A 52 -21.06 -8.97 12.86
CA HIS A 52 -19.84 -8.17 12.89
C HIS A 52 -20.02 -6.74 12.40
N ALA A 53 -21.22 -6.35 11.96
CA ALA A 53 -21.49 -5.03 11.37
C ALA A 53 -21.19 -3.84 12.31
N HIS A 54 -21.17 -4.08 13.62
CA HIS A 54 -20.83 -3.04 14.59
C HIS A 54 -19.35 -2.62 14.54
N PHE A 55 -18.45 -3.45 14.02
CA PHE A 55 -17.04 -3.13 13.84
C PHE A 55 -16.78 -2.18 12.67
N ASP A 56 -17.72 -2.07 11.72
CA ASP A 56 -17.62 -1.16 10.58
C ASP A 56 -18.09 0.27 10.89
N ARG A 57 -18.64 0.49 12.09
CA ARG A 57 -19.08 1.82 12.53
C ARG A 57 -17.90 2.64 13.00
N ASP A 58 -17.77 3.86 12.49
CA ASP A 58 -16.82 4.83 12.99
C ASP A 58 -17.26 5.34 14.38
N PRO A 59 -16.52 5.03 15.47
CA PRO A 59 -16.87 5.48 16.82
C PRO A 59 -16.59 6.98 17.04
N TRP A 60 -15.89 7.63 16.11
CA TRP A 60 -15.49 9.04 16.19
C TRP A 60 -16.32 9.95 15.29
N ALA A 61 -17.05 9.38 14.33
CA ALA A 61 -18.01 10.13 13.53
C ALA A 61 -19.21 10.54 14.39
N GLU A 62 -19.69 11.76 14.17
CA GLU A 62 -20.97 12.17 14.74
C GLU A 62 -22.13 11.42 14.08
N ALA A 63 -23.15 11.09 14.87
CA ALA A 63 -24.32 10.36 14.39
C ALA A 63 -25.14 11.17 13.36
N GLU A 64 -25.15 12.50 13.47
CA GLU A 64 -25.84 13.39 12.55
C GLU A 64 -24.86 14.36 11.87
N PRO A 65 -24.95 14.53 10.54
CA PRO A 65 -24.13 15.52 9.84
C PRO A 65 -24.48 16.94 10.30
N ARG A 66 -23.47 17.73 10.68
CA ARG A 66 -23.65 19.14 11.10
C ARG A 66 -24.04 20.12 9.98
N ARG A 67 -24.20 19.65 8.73
CA ARG A 67 -24.49 20.49 7.56
C ARG A 67 -25.55 19.87 6.68
N ALA A 68 -26.22 20.70 5.89
CA ALA A 68 -27.12 20.24 4.84
C ALA A 68 -26.36 19.39 3.78
N PRO A 69 -27.06 18.49 3.08
CA PRO A 69 -26.54 17.86 1.86
C PRO A 69 -26.06 18.92 0.86
N ILE A 70 -25.01 18.59 0.11
CA ILE A 70 -24.53 19.43 -0.99
C ILE A 70 -25.01 18.77 -2.28
N ASP A 71 -25.63 19.56 -3.14
CA ASP A 71 -26.03 19.20 -4.50
C ASP A 71 -25.33 20.21 -5.42
N GLU A 72 -24.33 19.76 -6.15
CA GLU A 72 -23.49 20.59 -7.01
C GLU A 72 -22.94 19.79 -8.19
N GLU A 73 -22.71 20.47 -9.32
CA GLU A 73 -21.96 19.94 -10.45
C GLU A 73 -20.49 20.36 -10.28
N THR A 74 -19.57 19.39 -10.39
CA THR A 74 -18.14 19.62 -10.21
C THR A 74 -17.35 18.98 -11.36
N ASP A 75 -16.22 19.60 -11.70
CA ASP A 75 -15.29 19.03 -12.68
C ASP A 75 -14.57 17.80 -12.13
N VAL A 76 -14.32 17.76 -10.81
CA VAL A 76 -13.54 16.69 -10.16
C VAL A 76 -14.11 16.33 -8.80
N LEU A 77 -14.55 15.07 -8.63
CA LEU A 77 -14.93 14.50 -7.34
C LEU A 77 -13.81 13.60 -6.78
N LEU A 78 -13.31 13.93 -5.59
CA LEU A 78 -12.35 13.10 -4.87
C LEU A 78 -13.04 12.24 -3.81
N ILE A 79 -13.04 10.92 -4.01
CA ILE A 79 -13.58 9.95 -3.04
C ILE A 79 -12.46 9.46 -2.14
N GLY A 80 -12.51 9.87 -0.87
CA GLY A 80 -11.53 9.54 0.17
C GLY A 80 -10.71 10.75 0.60
N ALA A 81 -10.89 11.17 1.86
CA ALA A 81 -10.23 12.33 2.46
C ALA A 81 -8.94 11.97 3.23
N GLY A 82 -8.27 10.89 2.85
CA GLY A 82 -6.95 10.51 3.40
C GLY A 82 -5.82 11.33 2.77
N PHE A 83 -4.56 11.00 3.10
CA PHE A 83 -3.40 11.73 2.56
C PHE A 83 -3.35 11.77 1.03
N GLY A 84 -3.72 10.67 0.36
CA GLY A 84 -3.80 10.63 -1.10
C GLY A 84 -4.79 11.66 -1.65
N GLY A 85 -6.00 11.73 -1.10
CA GLY A 85 -7.03 12.70 -1.52
C GLY A 85 -6.62 14.14 -1.21
N LEU A 86 -6.07 14.40 -0.03
CA LEU A 86 -5.59 15.73 0.37
C LEU A 86 -4.47 16.24 -0.55
N LEU A 87 -3.48 15.38 -0.86
CA LEU A 87 -2.38 15.73 -1.76
C LEU A 87 -2.88 15.93 -3.20
N THR A 88 -3.79 15.09 -3.66
CA THR A 88 -4.41 15.24 -4.98
C THR A 88 -5.18 16.56 -5.07
N GLY A 89 -6.04 16.87 -4.09
CA GLY A 89 -6.77 18.14 -4.02
C GLY A 89 -5.85 19.36 -4.00
N ALA A 90 -4.77 19.31 -3.20
CA ALA A 90 -3.77 20.38 -3.17
C ALA A 90 -3.10 20.59 -4.54
N ARG A 91 -2.78 19.50 -5.26
CA ARG A 91 -2.16 19.58 -6.59
C ARG A 91 -3.13 20.09 -7.65
N LEU A 92 -4.40 19.67 -7.62
CA LEU A 92 -5.43 20.18 -8.53
C LEU A 92 -5.62 21.70 -8.36
N ARG A 93 -5.70 22.18 -7.12
CA ARG A 93 -5.77 23.61 -6.81
C ARG A 93 -4.55 24.38 -7.31
N GLN A 94 -3.34 23.82 -7.21
CA GLN A 94 -2.12 24.44 -7.76
C GLN A 94 -2.15 24.55 -9.29
N GLN A 95 -2.91 23.71 -9.98
CA GLN A 95 -3.12 23.78 -11.42
C GLN A 95 -4.32 24.66 -11.83
N GLY A 96 -4.97 25.32 -10.86
CA GLY A 96 -6.10 26.20 -11.10
C GLY A 96 -7.45 25.50 -11.22
N ILE A 97 -7.54 24.24 -10.78
CA ILE A 97 -8.81 23.50 -10.69
C ILE A 97 -9.36 23.68 -9.27
N GLU A 98 -10.59 24.19 -9.13
CA GLU A 98 -11.26 24.38 -7.83
C GLU A 98 -12.29 23.31 -7.52
#